data_AF-A0A8S2PCM1-F1
#
_entry.id   AF-A0A8S2PCM1-F1
#
_cell.length_a   1.000
_cell.length_b   1.000
_cell.length_c   1.000
_cell.angle_alpha   90.00
_cell.angle_beta   90.00
_cell.angle_gamma   90.00
#
_symmetry.space_group_name_H-M   'P 1'
#
loop_
_entity.id
_entity.type
_entity.pdbx_description
1 polymer ?
#
loop_
_entity_poly.entity_id
_entity_poly.type
_entity_poly.pdbx_seq_one_letter_code
_entity_poly.pdbx_strand_id
1 'polypeptide(L)'
;MNQIISGILKSTHSLTVKKQLLERIRSAYLQIPCPITTPIIDRTCYYLINYVRELTVSQADAEILTFGRTCLQCCHNPECLCSIAEQLINDSRIDVSISFVQLLSDCLPNEIGRAFLERAIFERHELNNEALRCILLLITKNRQLTNGQRTIFYIKLVELVLSRLRTVDFSAEQVDLFCKQLASTIEELCFENNKKSNNLLNDMVNGVTGGLLTCLADSSTKNEPSTALANIIDLLQECPNENLLDSFILTIDDDRLVLCLNRLARVFRWPSTTTKPSQWLVSIWKLLFKREREMLVAQSASSSIISDLISMIGNPSCYQNIVPALCWIFVNQPFHLQTFASPLQTEIFQLVLNNPNFLSDNMEMNNLVESVRYGLKSLLNNEDNVLNQDLFNNLLQSLPKSNPIFAKNIHLMKCKSSSVENYSNEIPIRLHNKVGLANIGNTCYLNSMMQALYSCTQFRKCVLNCDALSTNNELLKSLQNLFAFLTVSQRSYYRPERFWLQTKPSYFERNQQQDCQEFLRHLLDTLHEEAKRTTQN
;
A
#
# COMPACT_ATOMS: atom_id res chain seq x y z
N MET A 1 32.48 -50.31 6.68
CA MET A 1 32.22 -48.94 6.19
C MET A 1 31.91 -47.95 7.30
N ASN A 2 30.84 -48.13 8.08
CA ASN A 2 30.44 -47.18 9.13
C ASN A 2 31.54 -46.88 10.16
N GLN A 3 32.26 -47.92 10.63
CA GLN A 3 33.40 -47.76 11.54
C GLN A 3 34.59 -47.01 10.90
N ILE A 4 34.84 -47.23 9.60
CA ILE A 4 35.91 -46.56 8.86
C ILE A 4 35.57 -45.07 8.71
N ILE A 5 34.34 -44.75 8.28
CA ILE A 5 33.87 -43.37 8.16
C ILE A 5 33.89 -42.68 9.53
N SER A 6 33.35 -43.33 10.57
CA SER A 6 33.42 -42.77 11.94
C SER A 6 34.86 -42.57 12.41
N GLY A 7 35.79 -43.47 12.07
CA GLY A 7 37.21 -43.33 12.40
C GLY A 7 37.86 -42.15 11.68
N ILE A 8 37.55 -41.96 10.39
CA ILE A 8 38.03 -40.82 9.60
C ILE A 8 37.53 -39.51 10.20
N LEU A 9 36.22 -39.41 10.51
CA LEU A 9 35.65 -38.19 11.08
C LEU A 9 36.28 -37.83 12.43
N LYS A 10 36.48 -38.84 13.31
CA LYS A 10 37.09 -38.68 14.63
C LYS A 10 38.62 -38.50 14.62
N SER A 11 39.28 -38.77 13.49
CA SER A 11 40.74 -38.66 13.40
C SER A 11 41.21 -37.21 13.54
N THR A 12 42.46 -37.02 13.96
CA THR A 12 43.11 -35.71 14.08
C THR A 12 43.72 -35.21 12.76
N HIS A 13 43.51 -35.94 11.66
CA HIS A 13 44.01 -35.57 10.33
C HIS A 13 43.36 -34.28 9.82
N SER A 14 44.05 -33.57 8.93
CA SER A 14 43.52 -32.36 8.29
C SER A 14 42.27 -32.66 7.44
N LEU A 15 41.42 -31.65 7.24
CA LEU A 15 40.21 -31.78 6.41
C LEU A 15 40.54 -32.23 4.99
N THR A 16 41.62 -31.71 4.40
CA THR A 16 42.14 -32.16 3.10
C THR A 16 42.43 -33.68 3.06
N VAL A 17 43.08 -34.23 4.09
CA VAL A 17 43.37 -35.69 4.16
C VAL A 17 42.08 -36.48 4.36
N LYS A 18 41.20 -36.04 5.26
CA LYS A 18 39.88 -36.66 5.47
C LYS A 18 39.07 -36.69 4.16
N LYS A 19 39.08 -35.60 3.39
CA LYS A 19 38.41 -35.48 2.08
C LYS A 19 38.93 -36.52 1.09
N GLN A 20 40.24 -36.62 0.91
CA GLN A 20 40.85 -37.58 -0.02
C GLN A 20 40.52 -39.04 0.34
N LEU A 21 40.49 -39.37 1.64
CA LEU A 21 40.10 -40.69 2.11
C LEU A 21 38.63 -40.99 1.79
N LEU A 22 37.72 -40.04 2.01
CA LEU A 22 36.31 -40.17 1.66
C LEU A 22 36.09 -40.29 0.15
N GLU A 23 36.82 -39.53 -0.67
CA GLU A 23 36.75 -39.61 -2.13
C GLU A 23 37.21 -40.97 -2.66
N ARG A 24 38.29 -41.52 -2.11
CA ARG A 24 38.77 -42.88 -2.44
C ARG A 24 37.77 -43.95 -2.02
N ILE A 25 37.15 -43.79 -0.86
CA ILE A 25 36.07 -44.68 -0.40
C ILE A 25 34.88 -44.62 -1.37
N ARG A 26 34.48 -43.42 -1.80
CA ARG A 26 33.37 -43.22 -2.73
C ARG A 26 33.67 -43.83 -4.10
N SER A 27 34.87 -43.62 -4.64
CA SER A 27 35.25 -44.18 -5.94
C SER A 27 35.32 -45.70 -5.92
N ALA A 28 35.86 -46.29 -4.84
CA ALA A 28 35.86 -47.75 -4.65
C ALA A 28 34.44 -48.32 -4.57
N TYR A 29 33.51 -47.60 -3.93
CA TYR A 29 32.12 -47.99 -3.81
C TYR A 29 31.36 -47.95 -5.15
N LEU A 30 31.59 -46.92 -5.97
CA LEU A 30 30.93 -46.76 -7.28
C LEU A 30 31.41 -47.78 -8.34
N GLN A 31 32.61 -48.33 -8.19
CA GLN A 31 33.19 -49.24 -9.18
C GLN A 31 32.80 -50.73 -9.00
N ILE A 32 32.29 -51.13 -7.82
CA ILE A 32 31.95 -52.53 -7.54
C ILE A 32 30.56 -52.60 -6.90
N PRO A 33 29.48 -52.74 -7.70
CA PRO A 33 28.15 -52.97 -7.16
C PRO A 33 28.08 -54.42 -6.63
N CYS A 34 28.42 -54.62 -5.36
CA CYS A 34 28.35 -55.92 -4.71
C CYS A 34 27.00 -56.09 -4.01
N PRO A 35 26.34 -57.26 -4.04
CA PRO A 35 25.08 -57.49 -3.32
C PRO A 35 25.21 -57.37 -1.80
N ILE A 36 26.44 -57.42 -1.27
CA ILE A 36 26.79 -57.41 0.15
C ILE A 36 27.18 -56.00 0.62
N THR A 37 27.41 -55.05 -0.29
CA THR A 37 27.58 -53.64 0.08
C THR A 37 26.21 -53.06 0.38
N THR A 38 25.75 -53.23 1.62
CA THR A 38 24.63 -52.44 2.15
C THR A 38 24.91 -50.97 1.84
N PRO A 39 23.95 -50.22 1.26
CA PRO A 39 24.08 -48.76 1.14
C PRO A 39 24.50 -48.21 2.50
N ILE A 40 25.30 -47.13 2.50
CA ILE A 40 25.66 -46.44 3.73
C ILE A 40 24.38 -46.30 4.56
N ILE A 41 24.32 -47.03 5.69
CA ILE A 41 23.10 -47.16 6.48
C ILE A 41 22.71 -45.76 6.96
N ASP A 42 21.42 -45.47 7.11
CA ASP A 42 20.88 -44.17 7.55
C ASP A 42 21.65 -43.56 8.73
N ARG A 43 22.10 -44.41 9.66
CA ARG A 43 22.91 -44.02 10.82
C ARG A 43 24.24 -43.33 10.46
N THR A 44 24.90 -43.74 9.38
CA THR A 44 26.18 -43.17 8.94
C THR A 44 26.00 -41.92 8.11
N CYS A 45 24.92 -41.84 7.33
CA CYS A 45 24.46 -40.59 6.74
C CYS A 45 24.19 -39.55 7.84
N TYR A 46 23.49 -39.94 8.90
CA TYR A 46 23.25 -39.07 10.06
C TYR A 46 24.55 -38.59 10.71
N TYR A 47 25.53 -39.47 10.93
CA TYR A 47 26.83 -39.06 11.50
C TYR A 47 27.59 -38.09 10.60
N LEU A 48 27.61 -38.31 9.28
CA LEU A 48 28.25 -37.40 8.33
C LEU A 48 27.57 -36.03 8.34
N ILE A 49 26.25 -36.02 8.24
CA ILE A 49 25.45 -34.79 8.19
C ILE A 49 25.58 -34.00 9.49
N ASN A 50 25.48 -34.65 10.65
CA ASN A 50 25.64 -33.98 11.93
C ASN A 50 27.07 -33.44 12.13
N TYR A 51 28.10 -34.17 11.68
CA TYR A 51 29.48 -33.68 11.74
C TYR A 51 29.70 -32.44 10.86
N VAL A 52 29.15 -32.43 9.64
CA VAL A 52 29.21 -31.25 8.77
C VAL A 52 28.42 -30.08 9.36
N ARG A 53 27.26 -30.33 9.99
CA ARG A 53 26.48 -29.32 10.72
C ARG A 53 27.29 -28.67 11.83
N GLU A 54 27.90 -29.47 12.71
CA GLU A 54 28.71 -28.95 13.82
C GLU A 54 29.90 -28.14 13.33
N LEU A 55 30.61 -28.60 12.28
CA LEU A 55 31.70 -27.85 11.68
C LEU A 55 31.24 -26.49 11.17
N THR A 56 30.18 -26.48 10.36
CA THR A 56 29.65 -25.26 9.73
C THR A 56 28.96 -24.30 10.70
N VAL A 57 28.54 -24.76 11.89
CA VAL A 57 28.10 -23.88 12.99
C VAL A 57 29.30 -23.24 13.68
N SER A 58 30.41 -23.97 13.84
CA SER A 58 31.62 -23.43 14.47
C SER A 58 32.40 -22.45 13.57
N GLN A 59 32.56 -22.77 12.28
CA GLN A 59 33.28 -21.96 11.31
C GLN A 59 32.87 -22.37 9.88
N ALA A 60 32.70 -21.41 8.98
CA ALA A 60 32.31 -21.68 7.58
C ALA A 60 33.37 -21.14 6.60
N ASP A 61 34.51 -21.82 6.50
CA ASP A 61 35.54 -21.51 5.51
C ASP A 61 35.40 -22.37 4.25
N ALA A 62 36.14 -22.01 3.19
CA ALA A 62 36.08 -22.71 1.91
C ALA A 62 36.51 -24.19 2.03
N GLU A 63 37.43 -24.52 2.93
CA GLU A 63 37.89 -25.89 3.12
C GLU A 63 36.77 -26.76 3.72
N ILE A 64 36.09 -26.27 4.76
CA ILE A 64 34.94 -26.92 5.39
C ILE A 64 33.79 -27.10 4.40
N LEU A 65 33.47 -26.09 3.58
CA LEU A 65 32.40 -26.20 2.59
C LEU A 65 32.72 -27.27 1.52
N THR A 66 33.96 -27.33 1.04
CA THR A 66 34.36 -28.37 0.07
C THR A 66 34.36 -29.76 0.68
N PHE A 67 34.82 -29.90 1.93
CA PHE A 67 34.79 -31.17 2.66
C PHE A 67 33.34 -31.62 2.93
N GLY A 68 32.47 -30.70 3.36
CA GLY A 68 31.06 -30.94 3.61
C GLY A 68 30.33 -31.42 2.36
N ARG A 69 30.59 -30.79 1.21
CA ARG A 69 30.05 -31.25 -0.09
C ARG A 69 30.49 -32.67 -0.42
N THR A 70 31.76 -33.03 -0.20
CA THR A 70 32.24 -34.41 -0.39
C THR A 70 31.51 -35.39 0.55
N CYS A 71 31.31 -35.02 1.82
CA CYS A 71 30.59 -35.86 2.79
C CYS A 71 29.13 -36.11 2.39
N LEU A 72 28.41 -35.07 1.96
CA LEU A 72 27.03 -35.20 1.51
C LEU A 72 26.92 -36.03 0.22
N GLN A 73 27.88 -35.90 -0.70
CA GLN A 73 27.93 -36.73 -1.91
C GLN A 73 28.23 -38.21 -1.63
N CYS A 74 28.78 -38.56 -0.46
CA CYS A 74 28.90 -39.95 -0.03
C CYS A 74 27.53 -40.55 0.38
N CYS A 75 26.55 -39.71 0.73
CA CYS A 75 25.21 -40.17 1.07
C CYS A 75 24.44 -40.49 -0.22
N HIS A 76 24.46 -41.76 -0.64
CA HIS A 76 23.89 -42.19 -1.93
C HIS A 76 22.36 -42.34 -1.96
N ASN A 77 21.69 -42.38 -0.81
CA ASN A 77 20.23 -42.54 -0.76
C ASN A 77 19.54 -41.17 -0.59
N PRO A 78 18.83 -40.65 -1.61
CA PRO A 78 18.10 -39.39 -1.52
C PRO A 78 16.97 -39.45 -0.48
N GLU A 79 16.29 -40.58 -0.28
CA GLU A 79 15.22 -40.72 0.71
C GLU A 79 15.75 -40.52 2.14
N CYS A 80 16.95 -41.03 2.42
CA CYS A 80 17.64 -40.84 3.68
C CYS A 80 17.98 -39.36 3.92
N LEU A 81 18.51 -38.67 2.90
CA LEU A 81 18.79 -37.23 2.97
C LEU A 81 17.50 -36.42 3.23
N CYS A 82 16.40 -36.80 2.58
CA CYS A 82 15.11 -36.13 2.77
C CYS A 82 14.57 -36.34 4.19
N SER A 83 14.63 -37.56 4.72
CA SER A 83 14.19 -37.86 6.09
C SER A 83 14.99 -37.08 7.14
N ILE A 84 16.32 -36.99 6.96
CA ILE A 84 17.18 -36.23 7.86
C ILE A 84 16.91 -34.73 7.73
N ALA A 85 16.71 -34.22 6.51
CA ALA A 85 16.35 -32.83 6.26
C ALA A 85 15.03 -32.43 6.94
N GLU A 86 14.01 -33.30 6.89
CA GLU A 86 12.73 -33.10 7.60
C GLU A 86 12.91 -33.11 9.12
N GLN A 87 13.67 -34.06 9.67
CA GLN A 87 13.96 -34.11 11.11
C GLN A 87 14.66 -32.84 11.59
N LEU A 88 15.66 -32.39 10.83
CA LEU A 88 16.37 -31.17 11.14
C LEU A 88 15.40 -29.99 11.18
N ILE A 89 14.53 -29.81 10.18
CA ILE A 89 13.56 -28.69 10.18
C ILE A 89 12.60 -28.75 11.36
N ASN A 90 12.06 -29.92 11.68
CA ASN A 90 10.99 -30.05 12.65
C ASN A 90 11.47 -29.93 14.11
N ASP A 91 12.75 -30.17 14.41
CA ASP A 91 13.30 -30.00 15.77
C ASP A 91 14.02 -28.65 15.92
N SER A 92 13.30 -27.68 16.50
CA SER A 92 13.80 -26.32 16.73
C SER A 92 15.05 -26.25 17.62
N ARG A 93 15.36 -27.29 18.41
CA ARG A 93 16.52 -27.34 19.31
C ARG A 93 17.85 -27.60 18.61
N ILE A 94 17.81 -28.01 17.34
CA ILE A 94 19.02 -28.36 16.58
C ILE A 94 19.55 -27.12 15.88
N ASP A 95 20.68 -26.57 16.29
CA ASP A 95 21.27 -25.41 15.59
C ASP A 95 21.70 -25.77 14.16
N VAL A 96 21.32 -24.93 13.21
CA VAL A 96 21.68 -25.07 11.80
C VAL A 96 22.26 -23.76 11.32
N SER A 97 23.43 -23.79 10.67
CA SER A 97 23.99 -22.59 10.05
C SER A 97 23.50 -22.44 8.61
N ILE A 98 23.48 -21.21 8.09
CA ILE A 98 22.99 -20.90 6.74
C ILE A 98 23.85 -21.61 5.68
N SER A 99 25.17 -21.66 5.91
CA SER A 99 26.13 -22.42 5.09
C SER A 99 25.80 -23.91 5.03
N PHE A 100 25.35 -24.51 6.14
CA PHE A 100 24.90 -25.89 6.16
C PHE A 100 23.60 -26.10 5.38
N VAL A 101 22.62 -25.22 5.58
CA VAL A 101 21.33 -25.26 4.86
C VAL A 101 21.57 -25.27 3.35
N GLN A 102 22.49 -24.42 2.87
CA GLN A 102 22.88 -24.38 1.47
C GLN A 102 23.49 -25.70 0.98
N LEU A 103 24.48 -26.22 1.71
CA LEU A 103 25.16 -27.46 1.33
C LEU A 103 24.19 -28.63 1.24
N LEU A 104 23.25 -28.75 2.20
CA LEU A 104 22.26 -29.81 2.22
C LEU A 104 21.23 -29.63 1.11
N SER A 105 20.71 -28.41 0.91
CA SER A 105 19.78 -28.09 -0.18
C SER A 105 20.36 -28.43 -1.56
N ASP A 106 21.64 -28.12 -1.80
CA ASP A 106 22.34 -28.41 -3.06
C ASP A 106 22.39 -29.92 -3.37
N CYS A 107 22.31 -30.77 -2.34
CA CYS A 107 22.41 -32.23 -2.47
C CYS A 107 21.04 -32.94 -2.50
N LEU A 108 19.94 -32.22 -2.20
CA LEU A 108 18.58 -32.74 -2.23
C LEU A 108 17.96 -32.63 -3.63
N PRO A 109 16.97 -33.49 -3.99
CA PRO A 109 16.17 -33.30 -5.19
C PRO A 109 15.48 -31.93 -5.20
N ASN A 110 15.39 -31.27 -6.36
CA ASN A 110 14.96 -29.87 -6.47
C ASN A 110 13.65 -29.54 -5.71
N GLU A 111 12.63 -30.41 -5.78
CA GLU A 111 11.34 -30.16 -5.11
C GLU A 111 11.47 -30.15 -3.58
N ILE A 112 12.28 -31.07 -3.03
CA ILE A 112 12.48 -31.25 -1.59
C ILE A 112 13.52 -30.26 -1.07
N GLY A 113 14.63 -30.08 -1.79
CA GLY A 113 15.67 -29.11 -1.47
C GLY A 113 15.11 -27.69 -1.39
N ARG A 114 14.22 -27.32 -2.33
CA ARG A 114 13.51 -26.05 -2.29
C ARG A 114 12.65 -25.89 -1.05
N ALA A 115 11.77 -26.85 -0.76
CA ALA A 115 10.90 -26.80 0.41
C ALA A 115 11.71 -26.77 1.72
N PHE A 116 12.81 -27.51 1.76
CA PHE A 116 13.75 -27.52 2.88
C PHE A 116 14.38 -26.13 3.09
N LEU A 117 14.94 -25.54 2.03
CA LEU A 117 15.54 -24.21 2.05
C LEU A 117 14.55 -23.16 2.53
N GLU A 118 13.31 -23.21 2.02
CA GLU A 118 12.23 -22.31 2.38
C GLU A 118 11.91 -22.36 3.89
N ARG A 119 11.65 -23.55 4.42
CA ARG A 119 11.30 -23.71 5.84
C ARG A 119 12.49 -23.42 6.75
N ALA A 120 13.69 -23.83 6.39
CA ALA A 120 14.89 -23.53 7.17
C ALA A 120 15.13 -22.02 7.28
N ILE A 121 14.99 -21.28 6.18
CA ILE A 121 15.16 -19.81 6.16
C ILE A 121 14.06 -19.11 6.95
N PHE A 122 12.78 -19.41 6.67
CA PHE A 122 11.67 -18.61 7.17
C PHE A 122 11.12 -19.05 8.53
N GLU A 123 11.28 -20.32 8.92
CA GLU A 123 10.74 -20.84 10.19
C GLU A 123 11.79 -20.89 11.32
N ARG A 124 13.10 -20.91 10.99
CA ARG A 124 14.14 -21.26 11.98
C ARG A 124 15.21 -20.20 12.23
N HIS A 125 15.51 -19.33 11.27
CA HIS A 125 16.59 -18.36 11.44
C HIS A 125 16.11 -17.06 12.08
N GLU A 126 16.84 -16.61 13.10
CA GLU A 126 16.76 -15.23 13.56
C GLU A 126 17.42 -14.32 12.52
N LEU A 127 16.68 -13.32 12.05
CA LEU A 127 17.16 -12.30 11.11
C LEU A 127 18.08 -11.32 11.84
N ASN A 128 19.32 -11.75 12.10
CA ASN A 128 20.41 -10.84 12.40
C ASN A 128 21.12 -10.41 11.10
N ASN A 129 21.99 -9.41 11.22
CA ASN A 129 22.69 -8.78 10.09
C ASN A 129 23.45 -9.79 9.21
N GLU A 130 24.16 -10.73 9.84
CA GLU A 130 24.93 -11.75 9.14
C GLU A 130 24.00 -12.78 8.45
N ALA A 131 22.91 -13.13 9.13
CA ALA A 131 21.93 -14.07 8.61
C ALA A 131 21.22 -13.54 7.36
N LEU A 132 20.79 -12.27 7.38
CA LEU A 132 20.13 -11.64 6.23
C LEU A 132 21.02 -11.64 4.99
N ARG A 133 22.29 -11.21 5.14
CA ARG A 133 23.26 -11.18 4.04
C ARG A 133 23.46 -12.56 3.44
N CYS A 134 23.62 -13.57 4.30
CA CYS A 134 23.79 -14.95 3.87
C CYS A 134 22.54 -15.49 3.17
N ILE A 135 21.34 -15.26 3.71
CA ILE A 135 20.06 -15.66 3.09
C ILE A 135 19.89 -15.04 1.71
N LEU A 136 20.19 -13.75 1.55
CA LEU A 136 20.13 -13.06 0.26
C LEU A 136 21.10 -13.68 -0.75
N LEU A 137 22.36 -13.90 -0.35
CA LEU A 137 23.35 -14.59 -1.18
C LEU A 137 22.90 -16.01 -1.55
N LEU A 138 22.27 -16.74 -0.63
CA LEU A 138 21.71 -18.07 -0.89
C LEU A 138 20.65 -18.00 -1.99
N ILE A 139 19.65 -17.15 -1.86
CA ILE A 139 18.55 -17.05 -2.83
C ILE A 139 19.11 -16.67 -4.22
N THR A 140 20.04 -15.72 -4.28
CA THR A 140 20.62 -15.25 -5.55
C THR A 140 21.48 -16.33 -6.22
N LYS A 141 22.42 -16.93 -5.48
CA LYS A 141 23.44 -17.83 -6.05
C LYS A 141 22.96 -19.28 -6.16
N ASN A 142 21.78 -19.62 -5.63
CA ASN A 142 21.23 -20.97 -5.75
C ASN A 142 20.85 -21.28 -7.20
N ARG A 143 21.51 -22.30 -7.77
CA ARG A 143 21.33 -22.75 -9.16
C ARG A 143 20.04 -23.52 -9.39
N GLN A 144 19.43 -24.06 -8.34
CA GLN A 144 18.17 -24.82 -8.41
C GLN A 144 16.94 -23.90 -8.54
N LEU A 145 17.06 -22.62 -8.18
CA LEU A 145 15.95 -21.67 -8.25
C LEU A 145 15.84 -21.05 -9.65
N THR A 146 14.65 -21.13 -10.24
CA THR A 146 14.26 -20.33 -11.42
C THR A 146 14.11 -18.86 -11.03
N ASN A 147 14.14 -17.94 -12.00
CA ASN A 147 13.96 -16.50 -11.72
C ASN A 147 12.63 -16.20 -11.00
N GLY A 148 11.52 -16.80 -11.43
CA GLY A 148 10.23 -16.63 -10.77
C GLY A 148 10.20 -17.18 -9.34
N GLN A 149 10.93 -18.27 -9.07
CA GLN A 149 11.07 -18.79 -7.71
C GLN A 149 11.93 -17.86 -6.85
N ARG A 150 13.04 -17.32 -7.35
CA ARG A 150 13.83 -16.32 -6.62
C ARG A 150 12.99 -15.13 -6.23
N THR A 151 12.16 -14.61 -7.13
CA THR A 151 11.19 -13.53 -6.84
C THR A 151 10.30 -13.88 -5.66
N ILE A 152 9.69 -15.08 -5.63
CA ILE A 152 8.84 -15.53 -4.51
C ILE A 152 9.63 -15.58 -3.20
N PHE A 153 10.86 -16.09 -3.21
CA PHE A 153 11.71 -16.13 -2.02
C PHE A 153 12.08 -14.73 -1.52
N TYR A 154 12.36 -13.77 -2.41
CA TYR A 154 12.59 -12.39 -2.00
C TYR A 154 11.34 -11.75 -1.40
N ILE A 155 10.16 -11.99 -1.97
CA ILE A 155 8.89 -11.52 -1.40
C ILE A 155 8.73 -12.06 0.03
N LYS A 156 8.89 -13.38 0.23
CA LYS A 156 8.79 -14.01 1.55
C LYS A 156 9.82 -13.50 2.54
N LEU A 157 11.04 -13.22 2.09
CA LEU A 157 12.07 -12.61 2.91
C LEU A 157 11.67 -11.21 3.35
N VAL A 158 11.11 -10.43 2.46
CA VAL A 158 10.64 -9.08 2.80
C VAL A 158 9.45 -9.14 3.74
N GLU A 159 8.50 -10.06 3.55
CA GLU A 159 7.42 -10.30 4.50
C GLU A 159 7.94 -10.68 5.89
N LEU A 160 8.96 -11.54 5.97
CA LEU A 160 9.61 -11.91 7.22
C LEU A 160 10.30 -10.71 7.88
N VAL A 161 11.01 -9.89 7.09
CA VAL A 161 11.65 -8.65 7.56
C VAL A 161 10.61 -7.66 8.09
N LEU A 162 9.52 -7.43 7.34
CA LEU A 162 8.41 -6.57 7.74
C LEU A 162 7.74 -7.07 9.03
N SER A 163 7.52 -8.38 9.15
CA SER A 163 6.98 -9.03 10.34
C SER A 163 7.87 -8.81 11.57
N ARG A 164 9.20 -8.87 11.41
CA ARG A 164 10.14 -8.62 12.51
C ARG A 164 10.22 -7.15 12.91
N LEU A 165 10.30 -6.24 11.94
CA LEU A 165 10.27 -4.79 12.22
C LEU A 165 8.97 -4.33 12.91
N ARG A 166 7.89 -5.11 12.76
CA ARG A 166 6.62 -4.87 13.44
C ARG A 166 6.58 -5.35 14.89
N THR A 167 7.38 -6.36 15.26
CA THR A 167 7.18 -7.14 16.50
C THR A 167 8.18 -6.87 17.60
N VAL A 168 9.26 -6.13 17.34
CA VAL A 168 10.34 -5.87 18.30
C VAL A 168 10.63 -4.37 18.40
N ASP A 169 10.75 -3.86 19.64
CA ASP A 169 11.22 -2.50 19.94
C ASP A 169 12.72 -2.40 19.64
N PHE A 170 13.08 -2.26 18.37
CA PHE A 170 14.45 -1.99 17.96
C PHE A 170 14.80 -0.52 18.25
N SER A 171 16.05 -0.26 18.63
CA SER A 171 16.55 1.13 18.64
C SER A 171 16.61 1.68 17.21
N ALA A 172 16.45 2.99 17.04
CA ALA A 172 16.50 3.62 15.72
C ALA A 172 17.80 3.31 14.96
N GLU A 173 18.93 3.20 15.68
CA GLU A 173 20.23 2.83 15.13
C GLU A 173 20.29 1.38 14.64
N GLN A 174 19.63 0.45 15.35
CA GLN A 174 19.59 -0.96 14.94
C GLN A 174 18.78 -1.16 13.66
N VAL A 175 17.64 -0.48 13.54
CA VAL A 175 16.82 -0.56 12.32
C VAL A 175 17.49 0.13 11.14
N ASP A 176 18.08 1.30 11.36
CA ASP A 176 18.81 2.04 10.31
C ASP A 176 20.00 1.23 9.79
N LEU A 177 20.79 0.61 10.67
CA LEU A 177 21.88 -0.28 10.28
C LEU A 177 21.39 -1.49 9.48
N PHE A 178 20.31 -2.12 9.93
CA PHE A 178 19.71 -3.27 9.27
C PHE A 178 19.19 -2.91 7.87
N CYS A 179 18.47 -1.80 7.73
CA CYS A 179 17.95 -1.33 6.44
C CYS A 179 19.08 -0.90 5.49
N LYS A 180 20.12 -0.21 5.96
CA LYS A 180 21.30 0.12 5.15
C LYS A 180 22.01 -1.12 4.63
N GLN A 181 22.10 -2.18 5.42
CA GLN A 181 22.69 -3.45 5.00
C GLN A 181 21.81 -4.19 3.99
N LEU A 182 20.49 -4.19 4.17
CA LEU A 182 19.55 -4.69 3.18
C LEU A 182 19.73 -3.93 1.85
N ALA A 183 19.89 -2.61 1.89
CA ALA A 183 20.10 -1.75 0.72
C ALA A 183 21.37 -2.12 -0.02
N SER A 184 22.49 -2.10 0.70
CA SER A 184 23.80 -2.42 0.17
C SER A 184 23.85 -3.83 -0.41
N THR A 185 23.18 -4.80 0.24
CA THR A 185 23.14 -6.17 -0.29
C THR A 185 22.29 -6.25 -1.56
N ILE A 186 21.13 -5.58 -1.63
CA ILE A 186 20.32 -5.51 -2.84
C ILE A 186 21.09 -4.84 -3.99
N GLU A 187 21.80 -3.74 -3.71
CA GLU A 187 22.63 -3.02 -4.68
C GLU A 187 23.79 -3.89 -5.20
N GLU A 188 24.54 -4.56 -4.31
CA GLU A 188 25.60 -5.51 -4.67
C GLU A 188 25.06 -6.63 -5.57
N LEU A 189 23.88 -7.18 -5.26
CA LEU A 189 23.23 -8.23 -6.04
C LEU A 189 22.74 -7.76 -7.42
N CYS A 190 22.29 -6.52 -7.52
CA CYS A 190 21.92 -5.91 -8.80
C CYS A 190 23.17 -5.68 -9.66
N PHE A 191 24.27 -5.26 -9.04
CA PHE A 191 25.55 -5.04 -9.72
C PHE A 191 26.21 -6.35 -10.20
N GLU A 192 26.15 -7.44 -9.44
CA GLU A 192 26.67 -8.75 -9.89
C GLU A 192 25.88 -9.32 -11.10
N ASN A 193 24.59 -9.00 -11.24
CA ASN A 193 23.70 -9.52 -12.29
C ASN A 193 23.63 -8.66 -13.57
N ASN A 194 24.56 -7.71 -13.72
CA ASN A 194 24.60 -6.56 -14.66
C ASN A 194 24.41 -6.80 -16.18
N LYS A 195 23.93 -7.95 -16.66
CA LYS A 195 23.50 -8.13 -18.07
C LYS A 195 22.14 -8.81 -18.27
N LYS A 196 21.46 -9.26 -17.21
CA LYS A 196 20.08 -9.78 -17.28
C LYS A 196 19.37 -9.52 -15.95
N SER A 197 18.54 -8.48 -15.88
CA SER A 197 17.20 -8.47 -15.23
C SER A 197 16.81 -7.15 -14.52
N ASN A 198 16.51 -6.09 -15.30
CA ASN A 198 15.63 -5.01 -14.80
C ASN A 198 14.32 -5.59 -14.23
N ASN A 199 13.89 -6.76 -14.73
CA ASN A 199 12.69 -7.46 -14.26
C ASN A 199 12.84 -7.99 -12.83
N LEU A 200 14.01 -8.48 -12.39
CA LEU A 200 14.15 -9.04 -11.04
C LEU A 200 14.09 -7.93 -9.99
N LEU A 201 14.81 -6.82 -10.23
CA LEU A 201 14.76 -5.65 -9.36
C LEU A 201 13.33 -5.09 -9.30
N ASN A 202 12.65 -4.96 -10.45
CA ASN A 202 11.25 -4.50 -10.49
C ASN A 202 10.31 -5.44 -9.73
N ASP A 203 10.46 -6.77 -9.88
CA ASP A 203 9.66 -7.75 -9.18
C ASP A 203 9.90 -7.71 -7.66
N MET A 204 11.16 -7.51 -7.24
CA MET A 204 11.52 -7.32 -5.83
C MET A 204 10.92 -6.02 -5.27
N VAL A 205 11.09 -4.89 -5.97
CA VAL A 205 10.51 -3.59 -5.60
C VAL A 205 8.99 -3.69 -5.47
N ASN A 206 8.33 -4.34 -6.43
CA ASN A 206 6.89 -4.56 -6.41
C ASN A 206 6.46 -5.46 -5.23
N GLY A 207 7.21 -6.53 -4.98
CA GLY A 207 7.00 -7.43 -3.85
C GLY A 207 7.12 -6.74 -2.50
N VAL A 208 8.20 -5.97 -2.32
CA VAL A 208 8.45 -5.18 -1.11
C VAL A 208 7.36 -4.15 -0.90
N THR A 209 6.97 -3.45 -1.97
CA THR A 209 5.89 -2.46 -1.93
C THR A 209 4.57 -3.10 -1.51
N GLY A 210 4.19 -4.21 -2.13
CA GLY A 210 2.95 -4.93 -1.80
C GLY A 210 2.94 -5.45 -0.36
N GLY A 211 4.06 -6.02 0.10
CA GLY A 211 4.24 -6.48 1.48
C GLY A 211 4.14 -5.32 2.48
N LEU A 212 4.80 -4.20 2.20
CA LEU A 212 4.77 -3.00 3.05
C LEU A 212 3.33 -2.45 3.18
N LEU A 213 2.63 -2.28 2.05
CA LEU A 213 1.26 -1.79 2.04
C LEU A 213 0.30 -2.75 2.77
N THR A 214 0.48 -4.06 2.59
CA THR A 214 -0.31 -5.07 3.30
C THR A 214 -0.06 -5.04 4.81
N CYS A 215 1.19 -4.85 5.23
CA CYS A 215 1.58 -4.70 6.63
C CYS A 215 0.95 -3.44 7.26
N LEU A 216 1.02 -2.31 6.56
CA LEU A 216 0.40 -1.06 7.00
C LEU A 216 -1.14 -1.17 7.06
N ALA A 217 -1.75 -1.91 6.12
CA ALA A 217 -3.17 -2.18 6.06
C ALA A 217 -3.69 -3.24 7.05
N ASP A 218 -2.81 -3.89 7.82
CA ASP A 218 -3.22 -5.02 8.65
C ASP A 218 -3.94 -4.57 9.93
N SER A 219 -5.23 -4.91 10.02
CA SER A 219 -6.09 -4.63 11.17
C SER A 219 -6.14 -5.76 12.19
N SER A 220 -5.51 -6.92 11.91
CA SER A 220 -5.65 -8.14 12.72
C SER A 220 -4.80 -8.14 14.00
N THR A 221 -3.70 -7.38 14.06
CA THR A 221 -2.83 -7.36 15.25
C THR A 221 -3.19 -6.25 16.20
N LYS A 222 -3.03 -6.51 17.50
CA LYS A 222 -3.19 -5.51 18.57
C LYS A 222 -2.13 -4.40 18.53
N ASN A 223 -0.93 -4.68 18.01
CA ASN A 223 0.18 -3.72 17.98
C ASN A 223 0.19 -2.93 16.67
N GLU A 224 0.34 -1.60 16.75
CA GLU A 224 0.56 -0.77 15.56
C GLU A 224 1.93 -1.04 14.95
N PRO A 225 2.06 -0.99 13.60
CA PRO A 225 3.36 -1.14 12.96
C PRO A 225 4.29 0.03 13.32
N SER A 226 5.57 -0.28 13.56
CA SER A 226 6.59 0.69 13.91
C SER A 226 6.80 1.73 12.80
N THR A 227 7.06 2.99 13.19
CA THR A 227 7.45 4.06 12.25
C THR A 227 8.81 3.78 11.59
N ALA A 228 9.60 2.84 12.13
CA ALA A 228 10.88 2.43 11.56
C ALA A 228 10.75 1.77 10.17
N LEU A 229 9.53 1.41 9.76
CA LEU A 229 9.21 1.00 8.38
C LEU A 229 9.56 2.08 7.33
N ALA A 230 9.78 3.33 7.74
CA ALA A 230 10.19 4.41 6.84
C ALA A 230 11.49 4.10 6.09
N ASN A 231 12.41 3.39 6.75
CA ASN A 231 13.68 2.98 6.13
C ASN A 231 13.47 2.01 4.94
N ILE A 232 12.35 1.27 4.91
CA ILE A 232 11.99 0.43 3.74
C ILE A 232 11.50 1.29 2.57
N ILE A 233 10.83 2.41 2.86
CA ILE A 233 10.48 3.38 1.81
C ILE A 233 11.75 3.99 1.22
N ASP A 234 12.74 4.30 2.08
CA ASP A 234 14.03 4.82 1.63
C ASP A 234 14.81 3.84 0.74
N LEU A 235 14.78 2.57 1.13
CA LEU A 235 15.38 1.46 0.39
C LEU A 235 14.89 1.36 -1.06
N LEU A 236 13.63 1.71 -1.33
CA LEU A 236 13.05 1.58 -2.65
C LEU A 236 13.50 2.69 -3.61
N GLN A 237 14.07 3.78 -3.08
CA GLN A 237 14.62 4.96 -3.79
C GLN A 237 13.62 5.73 -4.68
N GLU A 238 12.58 5.10 -5.21
CA GLU A 238 11.54 5.68 -6.07
C GLU A 238 10.12 5.34 -5.58
N CYS A 239 9.15 6.15 -6.02
CA CYS A 239 7.74 5.87 -5.80
C CYS A 239 7.32 4.63 -6.61
N PRO A 240 6.53 3.71 -6.04
CA PRO A 240 6.18 2.46 -6.69
C PRO A 240 5.33 2.69 -7.94
N ASN A 241 5.37 1.72 -8.84
CA ASN A 241 4.64 1.73 -10.10
C ASN A 241 3.14 2.03 -9.87
N GLU A 242 2.62 3.02 -10.60
CA GLU A 242 1.22 3.43 -10.56
C GLU A 242 0.26 2.23 -10.72
N ASN A 243 0.58 1.27 -11.59
CA ASN A 243 -0.24 0.08 -11.80
C ASN A 243 -0.34 -0.83 -10.56
N LEU A 244 0.74 -0.92 -9.78
CA LEU A 244 0.75 -1.71 -8.56
C LEU A 244 -0.07 -1.03 -7.47
N LEU A 245 0.11 0.28 -7.30
CA LEU A 245 -0.70 1.07 -6.37
C LEU A 245 -2.19 1.00 -6.73
N ASP A 246 -2.52 1.12 -8.01
CA ASP A 246 -3.90 1.04 -8.51
C ASP A 246 -4.50 -0.35 -8.30
N SER A 247 -3.74 -1.43 -8.54
CA SER A 247 -4.15 -2.80 -8.21
C SER A 247 -4.38 -2.99 -6.70
N PHE A 248 -3.50 -2.45 -5.86
CA PHE A 248 -3.66 -2.48 -4.41
C PHE A 248 -4.95 -1.77 -3.97
N ILE A 249 -5.21 -0.55 -4.48
CA ILE A 249 -6.43 0.23 -4.18
C ILE A 249 -7.71 -0.52 -4.56
N LEU A 250 -7.68 -1.32 -5.62
CA LEU A 250 -8.84 -2.10 -6.07
C LEU A 250 -9.08 -3.39 -5.27
N THR A 251 -8.04 -3.92 -4.62
CA THR A 251 -8.10 -5.23 -3.93
C THR A 251 -8.42 -5.09 -2.44
N ILE A 252 -8.09 -3.95 -1.85
CA ILE A 252 -8.30 -3.66 -0.43
C ILE A 252 -9.65 -2.97 -0.17
N ASP A 253 -10.26 -3.26 0.97
CA ASP A 253 -11.45 -2.53 1.43
C ASP A 253 -11.13 -1.12 1.94
N ASP A 254 -12.14 -0.25 1.92
CA ASP A 254 -12.05 1.17 2.23
C ASP A 254 -11.50 1.44 3.64
N ASP A 255 -11.92 0.66 4.64
CA ASP A 255 -11.51 0.85 6.04
C ASP A 255 -10.02 0.52 6.21
N ARG A 256 -9.57 -0.62 5.65
CA ARG A 256 -8.15 -1.00 5.68
C ARG A 256 -7.29 -0.06 4.84
N LEU A 257 -7.82 0.49 3.75
CA LEU A 257 -7.11 1.49 2.94
C LEU A 257 -6.88 2.79 3.71
N VAL A 258 -7.92 3.30 4.37
CA VAL A 258 -7.81 4.50 5.22
C VAL A 258 -6.83 4.24 6.37
N LEU A 259 -6.89 3.07 7.02
CA LEU A 259 -5.94 2.67 8.05
C LEU A 259 -4.49 2.63 7.53
N CYS A 260 -4.29 2.06 6.34
CA CYS A 260 -2.99 2.00 5.68
C CYS A 260 -2.43 3.40 5.42
N LEU A 261 -3.22 4.30 4.85
CA LEU A 261 -2.84 5.68 4.58
C LEU A 261 -2.51 6.45 5.86
N ASN A 262 -3.30 6.23 6.92
CA ASN A 262 -3.08 6.85 8.22
C ASN A 262 -1.73 6.44 8.82
N ARG A 263 -1.40 5.14 8.75
CA ARG A 263 -0.12 4.62 9.22
C ARG A 263 1.04 5.06 8.33
N LEU A 264 0.85 5.08 7.02
CA LEU A 264 1.85 5.60 6.07
C LEU A 264 2.21 7.06 6.37
N ALA A 265 1.23 7.90 6.71
CA ALA A 265 1.51 9.28 7.12
C ALA A 265 2.31 9.38 8.44
N ARG A 266 2.08 8.45 9.39
CA ARG A 266 2.84 8.40 10.65
C ARG A 266 4.28 7.93 10.45
N VAL A 267 4.54 7.10 9.45
CA VAL A 267 5.89 6.64 9.08
C VAL A 267 6.82 7.83 8.77
N PHE A 268 6.26 8.97 8.33
CA PHE A 268 7.03 10.20 8.06
C PHE A 268 7.69 10.81 9.30
N ARG A 269 7.28 10.39 10.50
CA ARG A 269 7.89 10.82 11.77
C ARG A 269 9.31 10.30 11.96
N TRP A 270 9.79 9.37 11.12
CA TRP A 270 11.12 8.82 11.28
C TRP A 270 12.21 9.86 10.97
N PRO A 271 13.15 10.14 11.90
CA PRO A 271 14.09 11.25 11.76
C PRO A 271 15.10 11.11 10.61
N SER A 272 15.39 9.88 10.18
CA SER A 272 16.51 9.57 9.28
C SER A 272 16.12 9.40 7.82
N THR A 273 14.86 9.64 7.45
CA THR A 273 14.41 9.35 6.08
C THR A 273 14.98 10.30 5.05
N THR A 274 15.54 9.73 3.99
CA THR A 274 16.25 10.44 2.90
C THR A 274 15.45 10.52 1.61
N THR A 275 14.54 9.56 1.38
CA THR A 275 13.58 9.58 0.28
C THR A 275 12.36 10.38 0.68
N LYS A 276 11.60 10.87 -0.31
CA LYS A 276 10.43 11.73 -0.13
C LYS A 276 9.19 10.87 0.16
N PRO A 277 8.87 10.51 1.41
CA PRO A 277 7.87 9.48 1.69
C PRO A 277 6.46 10.04 1.43
N SER A 278 6.29 11.36 1.51
CA SER A 278 5.10 12.07 1.03
C SER A 278 4.76 11.79 -0.43
N GLN A 279 5.73 11.44 -1.29
CA GLN A 279 5.43 11.09 -2.67
C GLN A 279 4.59 9.82 -2.78
N TRP A 280 4.77 8.85 -1.87
CA TRP A 280 3.95 7.64 -1.85
C TRP A 280 2.50 7.97 -1.52
N LEU A 281 2.30 8.69 -0.42
CA LEU A 281 0.96 9.10 0.04
C LEU A 281 0.26 9.99 -0.99
N VAL A 282 0.97 10.97 -1.55
CA VAL A 282 0.46 11.84 -2.62
C VAL A 282 0.13 11.05 -3.88
N SER A 283 0.93 10.04 -4.25
CA SER A 283 0.64 9.21 -5.43
C SER A 283 -0.59 8.33 -5.23
N ILE A 284 -0.77 7.74 -4.04
CA ILE A 284 -1.98 6.98 -3.72
C ILE A 284 -3.19 7.91 -3.70
N TRP A 285 -3.08 9.11 -3.12
CA TRP A 285 -4.17 10.07 -3.14
C TRP A 285 -4.52 10.57 -4.54
N LYS A 286 -3.53 10.83 -5.41
CA LYS A 286 -3.76 11.16 -6.83
C LYS A 286 -4.52 10.05 -7.55
N LEU A 287 -4.17 8.78 -7.28
CA LEU A 287 -4.89 7.62 -7.81
C LEU A 287 -6.32 7.54 -7.28
N LEU A 288 -6.55 7.81 -6.00
CA LEU A 288 -7.90 7.87 -5.43
C LEU A 288 -8.74 8.97 -6.07
N PHE A 289 -8.16 10.13 -6.36
CA PHE A 289 -8.80 11.19 -7.14
C PHE A 289 -9.15 10.73 -8.57
N LYS A 290 -8.21 10.08 -9.26
CA LYS A 290 -8.43 9.49 -10.60
C LYS A 290 -9.54 8.44 -10.61
N ARG A 291 -9.80 7.81 -9.46
CA ARG A 291 -10.85 6.80 -9.23
C ARG A 291 -12.15 7.38 -8.64
N GLU A 292 -12.28 8.69 -8.52
CA GLU A 292 -13.46 9.37 -7.94
C GLU A 292 -13.74 8.98 -6.47
N ARG A 293 -12.70 8.55 -5.73
CA ARG A 293 -12.78 8.14 -4.31
C ARG A 293 -12.26 9.24 -3.37
N GLU A 294 -12.64 10.50 -3.63
CA GLU A 294 -12.16 11.68 -2.89
C GLU A 294 -12.52 11.64 -1.39
N MET A 295 -13.66 11.02 -1.04
CA MET A 295 -14.08 10.84 0.36
C MET A 295 -13.08 10.04 1.19
N LEU A 296 -12.37 9.07 0.59
CA LEU A 296 -11.35 8.29 1.30
C LEU A 296 -10.09 9.11 1.54
N VAL A 297 -9.80 10.05 0.64
CA VAL A 297 -8.72 11.02 0.86
C VAL A 297 -9.06 11.89 2.07
N ALA A 298 -10.27 12.44 2.13
CA ALA A 298 -10.76 13.22 3.28
C ALA A 298 -10.69 12.43 4.60
N GLN A 299 -11.07 11.16 4.59
CA GLN A 299 -11.02 10.28 5.77
C GLN A 299 -9.59 9.95 6.19
N SER A 300 -8.70 9.71 5.23
CA SER A 300 -7.27 9.43 5.50
C SER A 300 -6.46 10.67 5.91
N ALA A 301 -6.88 11.87 5.50
CA ALA A 301 -6.33 13.12 5.98
C ALA A 301 -6.99 13.54 7.31
N SER A 302 -7.07 12.61 8.26
CA SER A 302 -7.74 12.85 9.55
C SER A 302 -7.12 14.03 10.31
N SER A 303 -7.91 14.67 11.18
CA SER A 303 -7.46 15.78 12.01
C SER A 303 -6.23 15.42 12.84
N SER A 304 -6.15 14.19 13.37
CA SER A 304 -4.96 13.72 14.09
C SER A 304 -3.70 13.76 13.21
N ILE A 305 -3.77 13.29 11.98
CA ILE A 305 -2.59 13.21 11.09
C ILE A 305 -2.14 14.61 10.68
N ILE A 306 -3.07 15.48 10.32
CA ILE A 306 -2.73 16.85 9.95
C ILE A 306 -2.09 17.57 11.15
N SER A 307 -2.66 17.41 12.35
CA SER A 307 -2.08 17.96 13.58
C SER A 307 -0.65 17.43 13.83
N ASP A 308 -0.43 16.13 13.62
CA ASP A 308 0.87 15.50 13.80
C ASP A 308 1.89 16.05 12.79
N LEU A 309 1.53 16.12 11.50
CA LEU A 309 2.39 16.65 10.44
C LEU A 309 2.72 18.12 10.67
N ILE A 310 1.76 18.91 11.16
CA ILE A 310 1.97 20.32 11.53
C ILE A 310 3.00 20.39 12.65
N SER A 311 2.85 19.63 13.74
CA SER A 311 3.81 19.66 14.86
C SER A 311 5.27 19.37 14.46
N MET A 312 5.48 18.69 13.33
CA MET A 312 6.81 18.41 12.79
C MET A 312 7.44 19.56 11.99
N ILE A 313 6.68 20.61 11.64
CA ILE A 313 7.17 21.82 10.97
C ILE A 313 8.21 22.53 11.85
N GLY A 314 8.25 22.30 13.16
CA GLY A 314 9.33 22.80 14.01
C GLY A 314 10.72 22.25 13.67
N ASN A 315 10.84 21.15 12.91
CA ASN A 315 12.10 20.49 12.59
C ASN A 315 12.46 20.60 11.09
N PRO A 316 13.48 21.41 10.71
CA PRO A 316 13.86 21.61 9.32
C PRO A 316 14.26 20.36 8.55
N SER A 317 14.79 19.35 9.23
CA SER A 317 15.18 18.07 8.61
C SER A 317 13.98 17.31 8.01
N CYS A 318 12.76 17.60 8.48
CA CYS A 318 11.56 16.90 8.07
C CYS A 318 10.82 17.55 6.89
N TYR A 319 11.20 18.75 6.45
CA TYR A 319 10.43 19.51 5.45
C TYR A 319 10.24 18.78 4.13
N GLN A 320 11.30 18.16 3.62
CA GLN A 320 11.23 17.38 2.38
C GLN A 320 10.28 16.18 2.48
N ASN A 321 10.03 15.72 3.70
CA ASN A 321 9.22 14.53 3.97
C ASN A 321 7.75 14.90 4.18
N ILE A 322 7.45 15.98 4.91
CA ILE A 322 6.08 16.32 5.33
C ILE A 322 5.40 17.37 4.44
N VAL A 323 6.16 18.36 3.94
CA VAL A 323 5.59 19.53 3.28
C VAL A 323 4.86 19.19 1.97
N PRO A 324 5.36 18.30 1.09
CA PRO A 324 4.64 17.95 -0.13
C PRO A 324 3.25 17.34 0.13
N ALA A 325 3.09 16.57 1.22
CA ALA A 325 1.79 16.01 1.61
C ALA A 325 0.83 17.12 2.09
N LEU A 326 1.31 18.03 2.94
CA LEU A 326 0.51 19.17 3.42
C LEU A 326 0.10 20.11 2.28
N CYS A 327 1.02 20.45 1.37
CA CYS A 327 0.73 21.22 0.17
C CYS A 327 -0.40 20.57 -0.62
N TRP A 328 -0.29 19.26 -0.86
CA TRP A 328 -1.28 18.54 -1.65
C TRP A 328 -2.65 18.49 -0.95
N ILE A 329 -2.70 18.27 0.38
CA ILE A 329 -3.94 18.32 1.18
C ILE A 329 -4.59 19.70 1.07
N PHE A 330 -3.86 20.79 1.30
CA PHE A 330 -4.46 22.12 1.34
C PHE A 330 -4.89 22.64 -0.03
N VAL A 331 -4.28 22.14 -1.12
CA VAL A 331 -4.71 22.44 -2.49
C VAL A 331 -5.95 21.64 -2.89
N ASN A 332 -6.02 20.36 -2.55
CA ASN A 332 -7.07 19.45 -3.05
C ASN A 332 -8.22 19.20 -2.07
N GLN A 333 -8.01 19.42 -0.77
CA GLN A 333 -8.98 19.24 0.32
C GLN A 333 -8.96 20.47 1.24
N PRO A 334 -9.30 21.67 0.73
CA PRO A 334 -9.09 22.92 1.45
C PRO A 334 -9.95 23.05 2.71
N PHE A 335 -11.03 22.28 2.89
CA PHE A 335 -11.87 22.31 4.09
C PHE A 335 -11.10 21.95 5.37
N HIS A 336 -10.01 21.19 5.30
CA HIS A 336 -9.17 20.94 6.48
C HIS A 336 -8.53 22.23 7.04
N LEU A 337 -8.33 23.26 6.20
CA LEU A 337 -7.83 24.56 6.66
C LEU A 337 -8.78 25.25 7.66
N GLN A 338 -10.07 24.90 7.67
CA GLN A 338 -11.00 25.46 8.66
C GLN A 338 -10.58 25.12 10.09
N THR A 339 -9.99 23.95 10.31
CA THR A 339 -9.50 23.49 11.63
C THR A 339 -8.05 23.91 11.89
N PHE A 340 -7.20 23.88 10.87
CA PHE A 340 -5.75 23.97 11.05
C PHE A 340 -5.10 25.30 10.66
N ALA A 341 -5.84 26.23 10.05
CA ALA A 341 -5.22 27.46 9.57
C ALA A 341 -4.57 28.32 10.66
N SER A 342 -5.18 28.42 11.86
CA SER A 342 -4.61 29.18 12.97
C SER A 342 -3.38 28.51 13.61
N PRO A 343 -3.38 27.19 13.91
CA PRO A 343 -2.17 26.47 14.32
C PRO A 343 -1.02 26.59 13.30
N LEU A 344 -1.30 26.36 12.02
CA LEU A 344 -0.33 26.48 10.93
C LEU A 344 0.27 27.88 10.83
N GLN A 345 -0.60 28.89 10.86
CA GLN A 345 -0.18 30.29 10.83
C GLN A 345 0.78 30.59 11.99
N THR A 346 0.48 30.09 13.19
CA THR A 346 1.32 30.32 14.38
C THR A 346 2.71 29.73 14.18
N GLU A 347 2.82 28.48 13.75
CA GLU A 347 4.13 27.83 13.53
C GLU A 347 4.92 28.48 12.39
N ILE A 348 4.27 28.74 11.24
CA ILE A 348 4.90 29.40 10.10
C ILE A 348 5.40 30.80 10.50
N PHE A 349 4.60 31.53 11.28
CA PHE A 349 4.97 32.86 11.75
C PHE A 349 6.16 32.82 12.71
N GLN A 350 6.20 31.87 13.65
CA GLN A 350 7.35 31.69 14.54
C GLN A 350 8.65 31.39 13.76
N LEU A 351 8.59 30.55 12.73
CA LEU A 351 9.75 30.26 11.88
C LEU A 351 10.25 31.49 11.12
N VAL A 352 9.34 32.27 10.55
CA VAL A 352 9.68 33.49 9.79
C VAL A 352 10.14 34.64 10.69
N LEU A 353 9.61 34.74 11.92
CA LEU A 353 10.10 35.70 12.91
C LEU A 353 11.56 35.46 13.27
N ASN A 354 11.95 34.18 13.38
CA ASN A 354 13.32 33.80 13.73
C ASN A 354 14.31 34.03 12.57
N ASN A 355 13.84 34.00 11.32
CA ASN A 355 14.65 34.35 10.14
C ASN A 355 13.78 34.97 9.03
N PRO A 356 13.91 36.28 8.75
CA PRO A 356 13.05 36.97 7.79
C PRO A 356 13.25 36.54 6.32
N ASN A 357 14.40 35.96 5.98
CA ASN A 357 14.68 35.42 4.64
C ASN A 357 14.38 33.90 4.54
N PHE A 358 13.82 33.30 5.59
CA PHE A 358 13.60 31.85 5.65
C PHE A 358 12.83 31.28 4.46
N LEU A 359 11.82 32.00 3.95
CA LEU A 359 11.03 31.53 2.80
C LEU A 359 11.75 31.66 1.46
N SER A 360 12.66 32.61 1.30
CA SER A 360 13.47 32.68 0.08
C SER A 360 14.51 31.57 0.05
N ASP A 361 15.00 31.19 1.23
CA ASP A 361 16.07 30.20 1.39
C ASP A 361 15.52 28.77 1.42
N ASN A 362 14.24 28.60 1.77
CA ASN A 362 13.57 27.31 1.91
C ASN A 362 12.38 27.16 0.94
N MET A 363 12.63 26.50 -0.20
CA MET A 363 11.63 26.30 -1.25
C MET A 363 10.43 25.47 -0.78
N GLU A 364 10.62 24.46 0.06
CA GLU A 364 9.54 23.64 0.60
C GLU A 364 8.57 24.50 1.42
N MET A 365 9.07 25.29 2.36
CA MET A 365 8.23 26.15 3.19
C MET A 365 7.55 27.27 2.37
N ASN A 366 8.23 27.81 1.35
CA ASN A 366 7.61 28.72 0.38
C ASN A 366 6.40 28.07 -0.32
N ASN A 367 6.55 26.80 -0.73
CA ASN A 367 5.49 26.04 -1.38
C ASN A 367 4.30 25.79 -0.44
N LEU A 368 4.57 25.55 0.86
CA LEU A 368 3.53 25.38 1.88
C LEU A 368 2.71 26.65 2.05
N VAL A 369 3.37 27.80 2.23
CA VAL A 369 2.71 29.10 2.41
C VAL A 369 1.80 29.43 1.23
N GLU A 370 2.28 29.21 0.00
CA GLU A 370 1.45 29.44 -1.18
C GLU A 370 0.30 28.43 -1.31
N SER A 371 0.49 27.18 -0.91
CA SER A 371 -0.58 26.16 -0.91
C SER A 371 -1.69 26.52 0.09
N VAL A 372 -1.32 27.00 1.28
CA VAL A 372 -2.28 27.53 2.27
C VAL A 372 -3.01 28.75 1.72
N ARG A 373 -2.28 29.69 1.10
CA ARG A 373 -2.89 30.88 0.47
C ARG A 373 -3.88 30.49 -0.62
N TYR A 374 -3.54 29.52 -1.46
CA TYR A 374 -4.44 28.99 -2.49
C TYR A 374 -5.69 28.36 -1.89
N GLY A 375 -5.52 27.48 -0.89
CA GLY A 375 -6.64 26.82 -0.21
C GLY A 375 -7.59 27.79 0.48
N LEU A 376 -7.08 28.79 1.20
CA LEU A 376 -7.89 29.84 1.84
C LEU A 376 -8.68 30.66 0.82
N LYS A 377 -8.07 31.05 -0.31
CA LYS A 377 -8.79 31.72 -1.41
C LYS A 377 -9.87 30.83 -2.00
N SER A 378 -9.61 29.53 -2.15
CA SER A 378 -10.61 28.57 -2.63
C SER A 378 -11.79 28.46 -1.66
N LEU A 379 -11.56 28.52 -0.34
CA LEU A 379 -12.64 28.51 0.65
C LEU A 379 -13.47 29.80 0.63
N LEU A 380 -12.83 30.95 0.44
CA LEU A 380 -13.50 32.25 0.37
C LEU A 380 -14.42 32.38 -0.85
N ASN A 381 -14.04 31.76 -1.97
CA ASN A 381 -14.85 31.75 -3.19
C ASN A 381 -16.09 30.82 -3.10
N ASN A 382 -16.18 29.96 -2.07
CA ASN A 382 -17.37 29.13 -1.85
C ASN A 382 -18.42 29.91 -1.04
N GLU A 383 -19.59 30.13 -1.65
CA GLU A 383 -20.70 30.90 -1.06
C GLU A 383 -21.23 30.31 0.26
N ASP A 384 -20.98 29.02 0.52
CA ASP A 384 -21.41 28.34 1.76
C ASP A 384 -20.58 28.73 3.01
N ASN A 385 -19.44 29.44 2.88
CA ASN A 385 -18.51 29.73 3.98
C ASN A 385 -18.67 31.11 4.63
N VAL A 386 -19.85 31.75 4.53
CA VAL A 386 -20.09 33.15 4.96
C VAL A 386 -19.63 33.44 6.39
N LEU A 387 -19.81 32.50 7.32
CA LEU A 387 -19.47 32.67 8.75
C LEU A 387 -17.96 32.80 9.05
N ASN A 388 -17.09 32.32 8.15
CA ASN A 388 -15.64 32.27 8.37
C ASN A 388 -14.84 33.22 7.47
N GLN A 389 -15.52 34.07 6.69
CA GLN A 389 -14.85 34.96 5.72
C GLN A 389 -13.86 35.93 6.38
N ASP A 390 -14.24 36.56 7.49
CA ASP A 390 -13.37 37.50 8.22
C ASP A 390 -12.13 36.80 8.78
N LEU A 391 -12.30 35.60 9.34
CA LEU A 391 -11.20 34.79 9.85
C LEU A 391 -10.21 34.43 8.73
N PHE A 392 -10.69 33.94 7.58
CA PHE A 392 -9.82 33.60 6.45
C PHE A 392 -9.14 34.81 5.83
N ASN A 393 -9.81 35.95 5.76
CA ASN A 393 -9.22 37.20 5.29
C ASN A 393 -8.10 37.68 6.22
N ASN A 394 -8.32 37.66 7.53
CA ASN A 394 -7.30 38.01 8.52
C ASN A 394 -6.09 37.07 8.44
N LEU A 395 -6.35 35.77 8.31
CA LEU A 395 -5.29 34.76 8.10
C LEU A 395 -4.50 35.03 6.82
N LEU A 396 -5.18 35.29 5.69
CA LEU A 396 -4.52 35.60 4.42
C LEU A 396 -3.62 36.84 4.49
N GLN A 397 -4.05 37.89 5.20
CA GLN A 397 -3.27 39.11 5.39
C GLN A 397 -2.05 38.89 6.27
N SER A 398 -2.16 38.00 7.25
CA SER A 398 -1.07 37.68 8.19
C SER A 398 0.00 36.75 7.63
N LEU A 399 -0.30 36.02 6.54
CA LEU A 399 0.65 35.08 5.95
C LEU A 399 1.83 35.84 5.32
N PRO A 400 3.08 35.37 5.56
CA PRO A 400 4.27 36.03 5.05
C PRO A 400 4.31 36.05 3.52
N LYS A 401 4.98 37.08 2.96
CA LYS A 401 5.17 37.21 1.51
C LYS A 401 6.09 36.09 1.01
N SER A 402 5.65 35.38 -0.02
CA SER A 402 6.35 34.25 -0.64
C SER A 402 6.70 34.55 -2.10
N ASN A 403 7.57 33.72 -2.68
CA ASN A 403 8.02 33.85 -4.07
C ASN A 403 6.95 33.31 -5.05
N PRO A 404 6.53 34.10 -6.05
CA PRO A 404 5.42 33.75 -6.95
C PRO A 404 5.71 32.64 -7.96
N ILE A 405 6.95 32.13 -8.08
CA ILE A 405 7.29 31.04 -9.03
C ILE A 405 6.40 29.82 -8.77
N PHE A 406 6.26 29.42 -7.51
CA PHE A 406 5.43 28.28 -7.17
C PHE A 406 3.93 28.58 -7.32
N ALA A 407 3.49 29.82 -7.05
CA ALA A 407 2.10 30.24 -7.25
C ALA A 407 1.60 29.99 -8.68
N LYS A 408 2.47 30.11 -9.69
CA LYS A 408 2.16 29.78 -11.09
C LYS A 408 1.97 28.28 -11.33
N ASN A 409 2.66 27.44 -10.55
CA ASN A 409 2.67 25.98 -10.70
C ASN A 409 1.67 25.26 -9.80
N ILE A 410 1.08 25.92 -8.80
CA ILE A 410 0.09 25.32 -7.88
C ILE A 410 -1.10 24.71 -8.63
N HIS A 411 -1.52 25.32 -9.74
CA HIS A 411 -2.62 24.79 -10.56
C HIS A 411 -2.29 23.40 -11.14
N LEU A 412 -1.01 23.09 -11.39
CA LEU A 412 -0.57 21.76 -11.85
C LEU A 412 -0.69 20.70 -10.74
N MET A 413 -0.76 21.12 -9.48
CA MET A 413 -0.88 20.26 -8.30
C MET A 413 -2.34 19.90 -7.99
N LYS A 414 -3.28 20.64 -8.57
CA LYS A 414 -4.71 20.38 -8.44
C LYS A 414 -5.07 19.14 -9.25
N CYS A 415 -5.55 18.11 -8.56
CA CYS A 415 -6.20 16.98 -9.19
C CYS A 415 -7.51 17.48 -9.77
N LYS A 416 -7.65 17.41 -11.10
CA LYS A 416 -8.94 17.63 -11.75
C LYS A 416 -9.84 16.47 -11.29
N SER A 417 -10.84 16.75 -10.47
CA SER A 417 -12.00 15.87 -10.40
C SER A 417 -12.53 15.75 -11.83
N SER A 418 -13.05 14.60 -12.22
CA SER A 418 -13.65 14.33 -13.54
C SER A 418 -14.91 15.19 -13.83
N SER A 419 -15.07 16.31 -13.11
CA SER A 419 -16.06 17.34 -13.32
C SER A 419 -15.40 18.71 -13.15
N VAL A 420 -15.42 19.49 -14.24
CA VAL A 420 -15.08 20.91 -14.36
C VAL A 420 -13.64 21.20 -14.78
N GLU A 421 -13.43 21.23 -16.10
CA GLU A 421 -12.73 22.37 -16.71
C GLU A 421 -13.59 23.02 -17.78
N ASN A 422 -13.56 24.35 -17.73
CA ASN A 422 -14.25 25.29 -18.59
C ASN A 422 -13.82 25.11 -20.05
N TYR A 423 -14.78 25.35 -20.96
CA TYR A 423 -14.48 25.69 -22.34
C TYR A 423 -13.57 26.93 -22.37
N SER A 424 -12.30 26.70 -22.69
CA SER A 424 -11.61 27.46 -23.73
C SER A 424 -11.00 26.43 -24.67
N ASN A 425 -11.72 26.15 -25.75
CA ASN A 425 -11.31 25.35 -26.92
C ASN A 425 -10.79 23.93 -26.64
N GLU A 426 -11.71 22.97 -26.52
CA GLU A 426 -11.81 21.76 -27.36
C GLU A 426 -12.80 20.78 -26.71
N ILE A 427 -13.61 20.12 -27.54
CA ILE A 427 -14.80 19.35 -27.18
C ILE A 427 -14.43 18.07 -26.40
N PRO A 428 -14.90 17.82 -25.15
CA PRO A 428 -14.72 16.53 -24.48
C PRO A 428 -16.03 15.74 -24.33
N ILE A 429 -15.97 14.47 -24.70
CA ILE A 429 -17.02 13.45 -24.60
C ILE A 429 -17.05 12.91 -23.15
N ARG A 430 -18.19 13.05 -22.42
CA ARG A 430 -18.42 12.57 -21.04
C ARG A 430 -19.01 11.14 -21.01
N LEU A 431 -18.47 10.25 -20.17
CA LEU A 431 -19.08 8.99 -19.69
C LEU A 431 -18.98 9.04 -18.14
N HIS A 432 -19.95 9.39 -17.28
CA HIS A 432 -21.40 9.16 -17.25
C HIS A 432 -22.15 10.30 -16.53
N ASN A 433 -23.26 10.78 -17.13
CA ASN A 433 -23.98 12.02 -16.78
C ASN A 433 -25.30 11.79 -15.98
N LYS A 434 -25.32 11.10 -14.84
CA LYS A 434 -26.58 10.85 -14.09
C LYS A 434 -26.49 11.16 -12.60
N VAL A 435 -27.48 11.89 -12.09
CA VAL A 435 -27.63 12.30 -10.68
C VAL A 435 -28.50 11.28 -9.92
N GLY A 436 -28.11 10.90 -8.70
CA GLY A 436 -28.85 9.98 -7.83
C GLY A 436 -29.98 10.62 -7.01
N LEU A 437 -30.70 9.82 -6.22
CA LEU A 437 -31.71 10.28 -5.26
C LEU A 437 -31.40 9.76 -3.85
N ALA A 438 -31.33 10.65 -2.86
CA ALA A 438 -31.10 10.25 -1.47
C ALA A 438 -32.28 9.41 -0.93
N ASN A 439 -31.99 8.34 -0.21
CA ASN A 439 -33.01 7.58 0.53
C ASN A 439 -33.31 8.32 1.84
N ILE A 440 -34.55 8.76 2.04
CA ILE A 440 -34.96 9.60 3.19
C ILE A 440 -35.73 8.80 4.26
N GLY A 441 -35.60 7.47 4.23
CA GLY A 441 -36.23 6.54 5.18
C GLY A 441 -37.21 5.61 4.48
N ASN A 442 -36.75 4.41 4.11
CA ASN A 442 -37.52 3.40 3.37
C ASN A 442 -38.20 3.92 2.08
N THR A 443 -37.61 4.92 1.41
CA THR A 443 -38.19 5.55 0.19
C THR A 443 -37.60 5.02 -1.13
N CYS A 444 -37.03 3.81 -1.13
CA CYS A 444 -36.48 3.21 -2.35
C CYS A 444 -37.54 3.01 -3.44
N TYR A 445 -38.79 2.74 -3.06
CA TYR A 445 -39.93 2.62 -3.98
C TYR A 445 -40.14 3.90 -4.82
N LEU A 446 -40.02 5.07 -4.19
CA LEU A 446 -40.10 6.37 -4.88
C LEU A 446 -38.85 6.60 -5.74
N ASN A 447 -37.66 6.39 -5.17
CA ASN A 447 -36.40 6.69 -5.86
C ASN A 447 -36.26 5.90 -7.17
N SER A 448 -36.58 4.60 -7.14
CA SER A 448 -36.52 3.75 -8.34
C SER A 448 -37.53 4.18 -9.40
N MET A 449 -38.76 4.55 -9.01
CA MET A 449 -39.78 5.01 -9.97
C MET A 449 -39.45 6.36 -10.59
N MET A 450 -38.90 7.30 -9.80
CA MET A 450 -38.48 8.60 -10.32
C MET A 450 -37.35 8.50 -11.33
N GLN A 451 -36.37 7.62 -11.10
CA GLN A 451 -35.28 7.36 -12.05
C GLN A 451 -35.78 6.66 -13.33
N ALA A 452 -36.75 5.75 -13.20
CA ALA A 452 -37.40 5.10 -14.34
C ALA A 452 -38.17 6.10 -15.21
N LEU A 453 -39.03 6.93 -14.60
CA LEU A 453 -39.78 7.98 -15.29
C LEU A 453 -38.87 9.04 -15.93
N TYR A 454 -37.79 9.44 -15.23
CA TYR A 454 -36.79 10.36 -15.79
C TYR A 454 -36.08 9.78 -17.01
N SER A 455 -35.83 8.46 -17.02
CA SER A 455 -35.21 7.76 -18.14
C SER A 455 -36.13 7.64 -19.36
N CYS A 456 -37.45 7.78 -19.19
CA CYS A 456 -38.40 7.91 -20.28
C CYS A 456 -38.24 9.27 -20.97
N THR A 457 -37.40 9.34 -22.01
CA THR A 457 -36.99 10.61 -22.63
C THR A 457 -38.16 11.46 -23.14
N GLN A 458 -39.22 10.86 -23.67
CA GLN A 458 -40.42 11.59 -24.10
C GLN A 458 -41.13 12.22 -22.89
N PHE A 459 -41.42 11.43 -21.86
CA PHE A 459 -42.03 11.91 -20.63
C PHE A 459 -41.21 13.02 -19.96
N ARG A 460 -39.89 12.82 -19.83
CA ARG A 460 -38.96 13.84 -19.30
C ARG A 460 -39.04 15.16 -20.07
N LYS A 461 -39.00 15.12 -21.41
CA LYS A 461 -39.10 16.34 -22.24
C LYS A 461 -40.45 17.01 -22.08
N CYS A 462 -41.54 16.24 -22.05
CA CYS A 462 -42.89 16.78 -21.82
C CYS A 462 -42.98 17.49 -20.47
N VAL A 463 -42.46 16.87 -19.40
CA VAL A 463 -42.43 17.49 -18.07
C VAL A 463 -41.60 18.77 -18.08
N LEU A 464 -40.35 18.74 -18.57
CA LEU A 464 -39.45 19.89 -18.53
C LEU A 464 -39.88 21.06 -19.42
N ASN A 465 -40.57 20.79 -20.53
CA ASN A 465 -41.04 21.82 -21.46
C ASN A 465 -42.48 22.28 -21.20
N CYS A 466 -43.15 21.73 -20.18
CA CYS A 466 -44.50 22.18 -19.84
C CYS A 466 -44.45 23.59 -19.22
N ASP A 467 -45.26 24.52 -19.71
CA ASP A 467 -45.30 25.89 -19.19
C ASP A 467 -45.82 25.89 -17.74
N ALA A 468 -44.88 25.95 -16.80
CA ALA A 468 -45.17 26.03 -15.37
C ALA A 468 -45.84 27.35 -14.95
N LEU A 469 -45.75 28.37 -15.81
CA LEU A 469 -46.30 29.71 -15.57
C LEU A 469 -47.80 29.80 -15.90
N SER A 470 -48.32 28.91 -16.75
CA SER A 470 -49.74 28.84 -17.12
C SER A 470 -50.53 27.82 -16.30
N THR A 471 -49.84 26.95 -15.55
CA THR A 471 -50.44 25.88 -14.74
C THR A 471 -50.27 26.18 -13.24
N ASN A 472 -51.37 26.33 -12.50
CA ASN A 472 -51.37 26.37 -11.03
C ASN A 472 -51.11 24.99 -10.40
N ASN A 473 -50.42 24.10 -11.12
CA ASN A 473 -50.17 22.73 -10.69
C ASN A 473 -48.86 22.64 -9.88
N GLU A 474 -48.98 22.54 -8.56
CA GLU A 474 -47.83 22.43 -7.63
C GLU A 474 -47.06 21.10 -7.77
N LEU A 475 -47.75 20.01 -8.08
CA LEU A 475 -47.16 18.68 -8.23
C LEU A 475 -46.28 18.62 -9.49
N LEU A 476 -46.78 19.15 -10.60
CA LEU A 476 -46.02 19.28 -11.85
C LEU A 476 -44.77 20.13 -11.65
N LYS A 477 -44.87 21.26 -10.94
CA LYS A 477 -43.71 22.11 -10.59
C LYS A 477 -42.68 21.36 -9.75
N SER A 478 -43.14 20.57 -8.79
CA SER A 478 -42.25 19.74 -7.95
C SER A 478 -41.53 18.67 -8.77
N LEU A 479 -42.25 18.03 -9.70
CA LEU A 479 -41.70 17.05 -10.63
C LEU A 479 -40.70 17.68 -11.60
N GLN A 480 -41.01 18.86 -12.15
CA GLN A 480 -40.12 19.64 -13.01
C GLN A 480 -38.83 20.01 -12.28
N ASN A 481 -38.92 20.48 -11.04
CA ASN A 481 -37.75 20.78 -10.22
C ASN A 481 -36.88 19.54 -10.02
N LEU A 482 -37.48 18.41 -9.65
CA LEU A 482 -36.74 17.14 -9.50
C LEU A 482 -36.05 16.75 -10.82
N PHE A 483 -36.75 16.78 -11.95
CA PHE A 483 -36.16 16.44 -13.25
C PHE A 483 -35.10 17.44 -13.72
N ALA A 484 -35.27 18.73 -13.42
CA ALA A 484 -34.25 19.75 -13.68
C ALA A 484 -32.99 19.45 -12.88
N PHE A 485 -33.12 19.15 -11.58
CA PHE A 485 -31.98 18.71 -10.75
C PHE A 485 -31.31 17.45 -11.33
N LEU A 486 -32.08 16.45 -11.76
CA LEU A 486 -31.52 15.24 -12.39
C LEU A 486 -30.86 15.50 -13.76
N THR A 487 -31.17 16.64 -14.41
CA THR A 487 -30.65 17.01 -15.73
C THR A 487 -29.40 17.89 -15.63
N VAL A 488 -29.40 18.89 -14.75
CA VAL A 488 -28.39 19.96 -14.75
C VAL A 488 -27.56 20.04 -13.47
N SER A 489 -27.93 19.32 -12.40
CA SER A 489 -27.18 19.41 -11.15
C SER A 489 -25.79 18.80 -11.28
N GLN A 490 -24.82 19.48 -10.68
CA GLN A 490 -23.46 18.94 -10.49
C GLN A 490 -23.34 18.14 -9.19
N ARG A 491 -24.40 18.05 -8.38
CA ARG A 491 -24.43 17.22 -7.16
C ARG A 491 -24.60 15.76 -7.55
N SER A 492 -23.97 14.85 -6.80
CA SER A 492 -24.10 13.41 -7.02
C SER A 492 -25.50 12.88 -6.73
N TYR A 493 -26.30 13.58 -5.91
CA TYR A 493 -27.69 13.21 -5.63
C TYR A 493 -28.58 14.41 -5.30
N TYR A 494 -29.89 14.23 -5.50
CA TYR A 494 -30.96 15.13 -5.04
C TYR A 494 -31.70 14.53 -3.83
N ARG A 495 -32.11 15.34 -2.87
CA ARG A 495 -32.87 14.90 -1.68
C ARG A 495 -34.38 15.17 -1.88
N PRO A 496 -35.21 14.17 -2.21
CA PRO A 496 -36.59 14.37 -2.65
C PRO A 496 -37.61 14.50 -1.50
N GLU A 497 -37.25 15.11 -0.37
CA GLU A 497 -38.12 15.16 0.82
C GLU A 497 -39.37 16.00 0.60
N ARG A 498 -39.23 17.17 -0.06
CA ARG A 498 -40.38 18.01 -0.41
C ARG A 498 -41.28 17.34 -1.44
N PHE A 499 -40.69 16.72 -2.46
CA PHE A 499 -41.42 15.99 -3.49
C PHE A 499 -42.21 14.82 -2.90
N TRP A 500 -41.61 14.04 -1.98
CA TRP A 500 -42.30 12.94 -1.30
C TRP A 500 -43.50 13.42 -0.48
N LEU A 501 -43.36 14.51 0.28
CA LEU A 501 -44.45 15.08 1.08
C LEU A 501 -45.66 15.51 0.23
N GLN A 502 -45.42 15.95 -1.00
CA GLN A 502 -46.45 16.44 -1.92
C GLN A 502 -47.12 15.34 -2.74
N THR A 503 -46.44 14.21 -2.97
CA THR A 503 -46.87 13.17 -3.93
C THR A 503 -47.28 11.86 -3.29
N LYS A 504 -47.07 11.68 -1.99
CA LYS A 504 -47.45 10.45 -1.29
C LYS A 504 -48.98 10.32 -1.20
N PRO A 505 -49.54 9.10 -1.35
CA PRO A 505 -50.89 8.81 -0.89
C PRO A 505 -51.09 9.21 0.58
N SER A 506 -52.33 9.58 0.94
CA SER A 506 -52.64 10.03 2.31
C SER A 506 -52.34 8.95 3.36
N TYR A 507 -52.54 7.68 3.01
CA TYR A 507 -52.29 6.51 3.86
C TYR A 507 -50.82 6.04 3.87
N PHE A 508 -49.92 6.66 3.10
CA PHE A 508 -48.49 6.38 3.22
C PHE A 508 -47.89 7.10 4.41
N GLU A 509 -47.27 6.35 5.32
CA GLU A 509 -46.58 6.89 6.49
C GLU A 509 -45.06 6.99 6.28
N ARG A 510 -44.42 7.89 7.03
CA ARG A 510 -42.96 8.06 6.98
C ARG A 510 -42.27 6.79 7.50
N ASN A 511 -41.12 6.44 6.92
CA ASN A 511 -40.30 5.27 7.29
C ASN A 511 -40.95 3.89 7.10
N GLN A 512 -42.09 3.78 6.40
CA GLN A 512 -42.66 2.50 6.01
C GLN A 512 -42.25 2.11 4.59
N GLN A 513 -42.06 0.80 4.37
CA GLN A 513 -41.91 0.26 3.02
C GLN A 513 -43.26 0.29 2.32
N GLN A 514 -43.25 0.60 1.02
CA GLN A 514 -44.47 0.72 0.20
C GLN A 514 -44.24 0.06 -1.16
N ASP A 515 -45.33 -0.25 -1.85
CA ASP A 515 -45.30 -0.78 -3.21
C ASP A 515 -44.98 0.34 -4.22
N CYS A 516 -43.96 0.11 -5.06
CA CYS A 516 -43.52 1.08 -6.06
C CYS A 516 -44.52 1.24 -7.22
N GLN A 517 -45.26 0.20 -7.57
CA GLN A 517 -46.31 0.24 -8.57
C GLN A 517 -47.54 1.01 -8.04
N GLU A 518 -47.88 0.85 -6.77
CA GLU A 518 -48.94 1.63 -6.13
C GLU A 518 -48.62 3.12 -6.11
N PHE A 519 -47.39 3.49 -5.71
CA PHE A 519 -46.91 4.87 -5.78
C PHE A 519 -46.97 5.43 -7.21
N LEU A 520 -46.49 4.66 -8.19
CA LEU A 520 -46.49 5.09 -9.60
C LEU A 520 -47.90 5.34 -10.12
N ARG A 521 -48.85 4.43 -9.84
CA ARG A 521 -50.24 4.56 -10.27
C ARG A 521 -50.85 5.84 -9.69
N HIS A 522 -50.70 6.04 -8.37
CA HIS A 522 -51.19 7.25 -7.71
C HIS A 522 -50.60 8.54 -8.30
N LEU A 523 -49.28 8.57 -8.54
CA LEU A 523 -48.59 9.73 -9.11
C LEU A 523 -49.12 10.07 -10.52
N LEU A 524 -49.27 9.07 -11.39
CA LEU A 524 -49.74 9.27 -12.77
C LEU A 524 -51.22 9.67 -12.81
N ASP A 525 -52.07 9.04 -11.99
CA ASP A 525 -53.49 9.40 -11.89
C ASP A 525 -53.65 10.84 -11.40
N THR A 526 -52.85 11.26 -10.41
CA THR A 526 -52.87 12.62 -9.88
C THR A 526 -52.41 13.64 -10.93
N LEU A 527 -51.30 13.37 -11.62
CA LEU A 527 -50.81 14.21 -12.73
C LEU A 527 -51.86 14.36 -13.84
N HIS A 528 -52.53 13.26 -14.19
CA HIS A 528 -53.55 13.24 -15.26
C HIS A 528 -54.79 14.04 -14.90
N GLU A 529 -55.31 13.86 -13.69
CA GLU A 529 -56.51 14.57 -13.24
C GLU A 529 -56.25 16.08 -13.08
N GLU A 530 -55.06 16.49 -12.64
CA GLU A 530 -54.69 17.89 -12.58
C GLU A 530 -54.47 18.51 -13.98
N ALA A 531 -53.93 17.74 -14.93
CA ALA A 531 -53.80 18.19 -16.32
C ALA A 531 -55.18 18.41 -16.98
N LYS A 532 -56.14 17.49 -16.77
CA LYS A 532 -57.53 17.64 -17.27
C LYS A 532 -58.20 18.90 -16.75
N ARG A 533 -58.09 19.18 -15.45
CA ARG A 533 -58.69 20.37 -14.81
C ARG A 533 -58.16 21.68 -15.40
N THR A 534 -56.93 21.67 -15.91
CA THR A 534 -56.31 22.86 -16.53
C THR A 534 -56.72 23.05 -18.00
N THR A 535 -57.30 22.04 -18.64
CA THR A 535 -57.73 22.09 -20.05
C THR A 535 -59.24 22.40 -20.21
N GLN A 536 -60.00 22.38 -19.11
CA GLN A 536 -61.45 22.64 -19.09
C GLN A 536 -61.83 24.03 -18.54
N ASN A 537 -60.84 24.82 -18.12
CA ASN A 537 -60.95 26.24 -17.77
C ASN A 537 -60.21 27.06 -18.81
#